data_AF-A0A087RZE8-F1
#
_entry.id   AF-A0A087RZE8-F1
#
_cell.length_a   1.000
_cell.length_b   1.000
_cell.length_c   1.000
_cell.angle_alpha   90.00
_cell.angle_beta   90.00
_cell.angle_gamma   90.00
#
_symmetry.space_group_name_H-M   'P 1'
#
loop_
_entity.id
_entity.type
_entity.pdbx_description
1 polymer ?
#
loop_
_entity_poly.entity_id
_entity_poly.type
_entity_poly.pdbx_seq_one_letter_code
_entity_poly.pdbx_strand_id
1 'polypeptide(L)'
;MKTLPVIVTTLSVILVSSTLTPSFALGEYDYLSEWGEFGIYTPGFFSYPEYIAVDEDGNSYISDLGNKRIQKFSSDGQYISHWGGYWKPKNPEIHIGWRICLIVWN
;
A
#
# COMPACT_ATOMS: atom_id res chain seq x y z
N MET A 1 -37.62 -27.36 47.99
CA MET A 1 -36.82 -26.11 48.11
C MET A 1 -35.33 -26.34 47.83
N LYS A 2 -34.94 -27.00 46.71
CA LYS A 2 -33.53 -27.33 46.41
C LYS A 2 -33.05 -26.85 45.02
N THR A 3 -33.88 -26.16 44.26
CA THR A 3 -33.59 -25.77 42.86
C THR A 3 -33.02 -24.35 42.71
N LEU A 4 -33.28 -23.46 43.68
CA LEU A 4 -32.77 -22.08 43.69
C LEU A 4 -31.24 -21.93 43.62
N PRO A 5 -30.40 -22.71 44.35
CA PRO A 5 -28.95 -22.50 44.32
C PRO A 5 -28.31 -22.91 42.99
N VAL A 6 -28.90 -23.87 42.26
CA VAL A 6 -28.41 -24.31 40.95
C VAL A 6 -28.69 -23.27 39.85
N ILE A 7 -29.84 -22.60 39.92
CA ILE A 7 -30.21 -21.56 38.93
C ILE A 7 -29.34 -20.32 39.09
N VAL A 8 -29.03 -19.92 40.34
CA VAL A 8 -28.19 -18.75 40.60
C VAL A 8 -26.74 -18.98 40.15
N THR A 9 -26.19 -20.18 40.35
CA THR A 9 -24.82 -20.49 39.90
C THR A 9 -24.74 -20.58 38.38
N THR A 10 -25.72 -21.17 37.70
CA THR A 10 -25.71 -21.23 36.22
C THR A 10 -25.84 -19.86 35.58
N LEU A 11 -26.73 -19.00 36.09
CA LEU A 11 -26.86 -17.60 35.64
C LEU A 11 -25.58 -16.79 35.87
N SER A 12 -24.90 -17.01 37.00
CA SER A 12 -23.64 -16.31 37.32
C SER A 12 -22.52 -16.70 36.35
N VAL A 13 -22.41 -17.98 36.00
CA VAL A 13 -21.40 -18.47 35.04
C VAL A 13 -21.64 -17.91 33.64
N ILE A 14 -22.91 -17.82 33.21
CA ILE A 14 -23.28 -17.22 31.91
C ILE A 14 -22.93 -15.72 31.88
N LEU A 15 -23.20 -14.99 32.97
CA LEU A 15 -22.85 -13.56 33.08
C LEU A 15 -21.33 -13.32 33.05
N VAL A 16 -20.54 -14.19 33.68
CA VAL A 16 -19.07 -14.07 33.66
C VAL A 16 -18.53 -14.38 32.26
N SER A 17 -19.10 -15.37 31.56
CA SER A 17 -18.69 -15.70 30.18
C SER A 17 -19.00 -14.62 29.15
N SER A 18 -20.06 -13.82 29.34
CA SER A 18 -20.40 -12.73 28.42
C SER A 18 -19.55 -11.47 28.61
N THR A 19 -18.83 -11.36 29.73
CA THR A 19 -17.91 -10.24 30.02
C THR A 19 -16.45 -10.50 29.63
N LEU A 20 -16.11 -11.75 29.26
CA LEU A 20 -14.77 -12.13 28.82
C LEU A 20 -14.67 -12.14 27.29
N THR A 21 -15.00 -11.02 26.64
CA THR A 21 -14.45 -10.76 25.31
C THR A 21 -13.07 -10.13 25.54
N PRO A 22 -11.97 -10.84 25.28
CA PRO A 22 -10.69 -10.15 25.25
C PRO A 22 -10.76 -9.15 24.09
N SER A 23 -10.77 -7.85 24.41
CA SER A 23 -10.67 -6.80 23.41
C SER A 23 -9.21 -6.74 22.95
N PHE A 24 -8.85 -7.68 22.07
CA PHE A 24 -7.72 -7.46 21.20
C PHE A 24 -8.25 -6.55 20.09
N ALA A 25 -7.60 -5.40 19.89
CA ALA A 25 -7.74 -4.65 18.65
C ALA A 25 -7.11 -5.49 17.52
N LEU A 26 -7.82 -6.54 17.09
CA LEU A 26 -7.57 -7.20 15.82
C LEU A 26 -8.20 -6.27 14.79
N GLY A 27 -7.42 -5.30 14.29
CA GLY A 27 -7.79 -4.67 13.03
C GLY A 27 -7.87 -5.79 11.99
N GLU A 28 -9.08 -6.12 11.57
CA GLU A 28 -9.29 -6.99 10.41
C GLU A 28 -8.83 -6.19 9.20
N TYR A 29 -7.79 -6.66 8.53
CA TYR A 29 -7.28 -6.01 7.32
C TYR A 29 -7.87 -6.71 6.11
N ASP A 30 -8.68 -5.99 5.35
CA ASP A 30 -9.17 -6.47 4.07
C ASP A 30 -8.10 -6.24 2.99
N TYR A 31 -7.63 -7.33 2.39
CA TYR A 31 -6.83 -7.24 1.18
C TYR A 31 -7.71 -6.67 0.05
N LEU A 32 -7.31 -5.50 -0.49
CA LEU A 32 -8.05 -4.84 -1.56
C LEU A 32 -7.52 -5.22 -2.95
N SER A 33 -6.25 -4.93 -3.23
CA SER A 33 -5.61 -5.19 -4.53
C SER A 33 -4.09 -5.04 -4.46
N GLU A 34 -3.42 -5.54 -5.49
CA GLU A 34 -2.01 -5.32 -5.79
C GLU A 34 -1.85 -5.06 -7.29
N TRP A 35 -0.85 -4.28 -7.68
CA TRP A 35 -0.56 -4.00 -9.10
C TRP A 35 0.94 -3.83 -9.35
N GLY A 36 1.31 -4.00 -10.61
CA GLY A 36 2.69 -3.94 -11.07
C GLY A 36 3.35 -5.31 -11.17
N GLU A 37 4.35 -5.40 -12.05
CA GLU A 37 5.15 -6.60 -12.29
C GLU A 37 6.62 -6.24 -12.44
N PHE A 38 7.52 -7.22 -12.28
CA PHE A 38 8.94 -6.97 -12.52
C PHE A 38 9.21 -6.62 -13.99
N GLY A 39 9.87 -5.48 -14.25
CA GLY A 39 10.26 -5.10 -15.60
C GLY A 39 11.08 -3.81 -15.66
N ILE A 40 11.94 -3.73 -16.68
CA ILE A 40 12.91 -2.62 -16.86
C ILE A 40 12.43 -1.56 -17.86
N TYR A 41 11.81 -2.01 -18.96
CA TYR A 41 11.47 -1.15 -20.09
C TYR A 41 9.97 -0.90 -20.24
N THR A 42 9.13 -1.74 -19.63
CA THR A 42 7.67 -1.66 -19.75
C THR A 42 7.14 -0.61 -18.78
N PRO A 43 6.31 0.36 -19.24
CA PRO A 43 5.59 1.26 -18.33
C PRO A 43 4.65 0.49 -17.39
N GLY A 44 4.55 0.91 -16.14
CA GLY A 44 3.75 0.24 -15.12
C GLY A 44 4.45 -0.93 -14.42
N PHE A 45 5.62 -1.34 -14.91
CA PHE A 45 6.43 -2.40 -14.31
C PHE A 45 7.52 -1.80 -13.42
N PHE A 46 8.10 -2.57 -12.50
CA PHE A 46 9.08 -2.08 -11.52
C PHE A 46 10.36 -2.92 -11.55
N SER A 47 11.51 -2.29 -11.29
CA SER A 47 12.76 -3.02 -11.06
C SER A 47 13.17 -2.96 -9.60
N TYR A 48 13.03 -1.82 -8.93
CA TYR A 48 13.31 -1.68 -7.50
C TYR A 48 12.52 -0.48 -6.93
N PRO A 49 11.22 -0.65 -6.62
CA PRO A 49 10.40 0.42 -6.06
C PRO A 49 10.73 0.66 -4.59
N GLU A 50 10.97 1.91 -4.19
CA GLU A 50 11.38 2.25 -2.81
C GLU A 50 10.33 3.07 -2.03
N TYR A 51 9.76 4.09 -2.66
CA TYR A 51 8.85 5.04 -2.00
C TYR A 51 7.58 5.25 -2.80
N ILE A 52 6.51 5.56 -2.09
CA ILE A 52 5.20 5.92 -2.63
C ILE A 52 4.70 7.22 -1.97
N ALA A 53 4.13 8.10 -2.78
CA ALA A 53 3.35 9.25 -2.35
C ALA A 53 2.00 9.26 -3.06
N VAL A 54 0.97 9.81 -2.43
CA VAL A 54 -0.40 9.84 -2.98
C VAL A 54 -0.90 11.28 -2.99
N ASP A 55 -1.49 11.74 -4.11
CA ASP A 55 -2.11 13.06 -4.22
C ASP A 55 -3.57 13.09 -3.76
N GLU A 56 -4.20 14.27 -3.74
CA GLU A 56 -5.58 14.45 -3.28
C GLU A 56 -6.62 13.72 -4.15
N ASP A 57 -6.28 13.46 -5.41
CA ASP A 57 -7.11 12.68 -6.34
C ASP A 57 -6.91 11.16 -6.18
N GLY A 58 -6.04 10.74 -5.24
CA GLY A 58 -5.72 9.33 -4.98
C GLY A 58 -4.74 8.73 -5.99
N ASN A 59 -4.09 9.53 -6.84
CA ASN A 59 -3.04 9.01 -7.72
C ASN A 59 -1.79 8.71 -6.90
N SER A 60 -1.15 7.59 -7.19
CA SER A 60 0.08 7.15 -6.52
C SER A 60 1.31 7.38 -7.38
N TYR A 61 2.39 7.83 -6.75
CA TYR A 61 3.65 8.18 -7.39
C TYR A 61 4.74 7.35 -6.74
N ILE A 62 5.34 6.47 -7.53
CA ILE A 62 6.26 5.45 -7.03
C ILE A 62 7.65 5.71 -7.59
N SER A 63 8.64 5.81 -6.70
CA SER A 63 10.05 5.92 -7.08
C SER A 63 10.60 4.52 -7.40
N ASP A 64 10.85 4.26 -8.69
CA ASP A 64 11.40 3.01 -9.18
C ASP A 64 12.91 3.18 -9.41
N LEU A 65 13.68 2.99 -8.33
CA LEU A 65 15.11 3.25 -8.28
C LEU A 65 15.86 2.41 -9.32
N GLY A 66 15.47 1.15 -9.49
CA GLY A 66 16.09 0.22 -10.44
C GLY A 66 15.96 0.69 -11.88
N ASN A 67 14.86 1.38 -12.20
CA ASN A 67 14.62 1.97 -13.51
C ASN A 67 14.94 3.46 -13.60
N LYS A 68 15.38 4.08 -12.50
CA LYS A 68 15.73 5.52 -12.41
C LYS A 68 14.58 6.41 -12.88
N ARG A 69 13.34 6.06 -12.52
CA ARG A 69 12.13 6.80 -12.89
C ARG A 69 11.19 6.98 -11.71
N ILE A 70 10.30 7.96 -11.82
CA ILE A 70 9.10 8.04 -11.01
C ILE A 70 7.91 7.72 -11.90
N GLN A 71 7.03 6.85 -11.45
CA GLN A 71 5.82 6.45 -12.18
C GLN A 71 4.58 6.94 -11.44
N LYS A 72 3.61 7.50 -12.17
CA LYS A 72 2.29 7.91 -11.68
C LYS A 72 1.26 6.83 -12.07
N PHE A 73 0.42 6.47 -11.12
CA PHE A 73 -0.70 5.55 -11.28
C PHE A 73 -1.99 6.20 -10.77
N SER A 74 -3.12 5.82 -11.35
CA SER A 74 -4.44 6.18 -10.80
C SER A 74 -4.71 5.43 -9.50
N SER A 75 -5.80 5.81 -8.81
CA SER A 75 -6.23 5.22 -7.55
C SER A 75 -6.56 3.71 -7.64
N ASP A 76 -6.82 3.20 -8.84
CA ASP A 76 -7.07 1.78 -9.16
C ASP A 76 -5.83 1.05 -9.69
N GLY A 77 -4.64 1.66 -9.59
CA GLY A 77 -3.37 1.04 -9.96
C GLY A 77 -3.06 1.03 -11.46
N GLN A 78 -3.85 1.73 -12.29
CA GLN A 78 -3.55 1.85 -13.72
C GLN A 78 -2.41 2.84 -13.96
N TYR A 79 -1.47 2.47 -14.82
CA TYR A 79 -0.36 3.33 -15.18
C TYR A 79 -0.86 4.58 -15.95
N ILE A 80 -0.45 5.77 -15.50
CA ILE A 80 -0.76 7.05 -16.16
C ILE A 80 0.45 7.57 -16.93
N SER A 81 1.57 7.77 -16.24
CA SER A 81 2.76 8.42 -16.82
C SER A 81 4.02 8.12 -16.02
N HIS A 82 5.19 8.51 -16.55
CA HIS A 82 6.45 8.45 -15.82
C HIS A 82 7.41 9.56 -16.23
N TRP A 83 8.38 9.82 -15.37
CA TRP A 83 9.47 10.77 -15.60
C TRP A 83 10.81 10.12 -15.26
N GLY A 84 11.84 10.42 -16.05
CA GLY A 84 13.11 9.72 -15.97
C GLY A 84 13.08 8.38 -16.70
N GLY A 85 13.91 7.43 -16.28
CA GLY A 85 14.14 6.17 -16.97
C GLY A 85 15.56 6.05 -17.49
N TYR A 86 15.93 4.84 -17.93
CA TYR A 86 17.11 4.66 -18.78
C TYR A 86 16.94 5.45 -20.08
N TRP A 87 17.43 6.69 -20.07
CA TRP A 87 17.54 7.52 -21.26
C TRP A 87 18.45 6.79 -22.25
N LYS A 88 17.93 6.45 -23.44
CA LYS A 88 18.79 6.19 -24.60
C LYS A 88 18.95 7.50 -25.34
N PRO A 89 20.05 8.24 -25.15
CA PRO A 89 20.25 9.44 -25.92
C PRO A 89 20.33 9.09 -27.40
N LYS A 90 19.57 9.80 -28.23
CA LYS A 90 19.81 9.85 -29.69
C LYS A 90 21.17 10.52 -30.01
N ASN A 91 21.79 11.21 -29.05
CA ASN A 91 23.03 11.95 -29.22
C ASN A 91 23.95 11.80 -27.99
N PRO A 92 25.18 11.25 -28.11
CA PRO A 92 26.01 10.85 -26.97
C PRO A 92 26.57 11.99 -26.09
N GLU A 93 26.29 13.26 -26.41
CA GLU A 93 26.82 14.42 -25.69
C GLU A 93 25.97 14.85 -24.47
N ILE A 94 24.87 14.16 -24.16
CA ILE A 94 24.03 14.50 -23.01
C ILE A 94 24.42 13.65 -21.81
N HIS A 95 25.06 14.28 -20.83
CA HIS A 95 25.69 13.64 -19.69
C HIS A 95 24.73 12.82 -18.81
N ILE A 96 25.16 11.59 -18.56
CA ILE A 96 24.72 10.63 -17.55
C ILE A 96 24.85 11.19 -16.13
N GLY A 97 23.74 11.56 -15.49
CA GLY A 97 23.76 12.04 -14.11
C GLY A 97 22.45 11.71 -13.38
N TRP A 98 22.57 11.50 -12.08
CA TRP A 98 21.44 11.42 -11.15
C TRP A 98 20.67 12.74 -11.20
N ARG A 99 19.48 12.75 -11.82
CA ARG A 99 18.62 13.93 -11.85
C ARG A 99 17.65 13.87 -10.69
N ILE A 100 17.46 14.99 -10.02
CA ILE A 100 16.39 15.16 -9.02
C ILE A 100 15.10 15.43 -9.81
N CYS A 101 14.08 14.60 -9.58
CA CYS A 101 12.74 14.89 -10.07
C CYS A 101 11.99 15.59 -8.94
N LEU A 102 11.72 16.89 -9.12
CA LEU A 102 10.82 17.63 -8.25
C LEU A 102 9.40 17.38 -8.76
N ILE A 103 8.59 16.70 -7.94
CA ILE A 103 7.15 16.60 -8.17
C ILE A 103 6.50 17.62 -7.26
N VAL A 104 5.85 18.61 -7.86
CA VAL A 104 5.04 19.60 -7.14
C VAL A 104 3.60 19.13 -7.21
N TRP A 105 3.01 18.95 -6.04
CA TRP A 105 1.58 18.72 -5.86
C TRP A 105 0.89 20.08 -5.96
N ASN A 106 -0.17 20.18 -6.77
CA ASN A 106 -1.02 21.37 -6.81
C ASN A 106 -2.18 21.20 -5.84
#